data_AF-M5NZF0-F1
#
_entry.id   AF-M5NZF0-F1
#
_cell.length_a   1.000
_cell.length_b   1.000
_cell.length_c   1.000
_cell.angle_alpha   90.00
_cell.angle_beta   90.00
_cell.angle_gamma   90.00
#
_symmetry.space_group_name_H-M   'P 1'
#
loop_
_entity.id
_entity.type
_entity.pdbx_description
1 polymer ?
#
loop_
_entity_poly.entity_id
_entity_poly.type
_entity_poly.pdbx_seq_one_letter_code
_entity_poly.pdbx_strand_id
1 'polypeptide(L)'
;MKFKLVKLLPIAAVLSGMLATSQSASAITGLADHKESALEVLPGNHYQWKLQTAIDEDWFLWQNKTADKHDLSASLTSPIGKNFDLEAHYVTSQKTVVVQAEDHGPGKTDSIHLTAIQPGEKVYLRLKSHDGDYSTTSNYDFTYSIQ
;
A
#
# COMPACT_ATOMS: atom_id res chain seq x y z
N MET A 1 50.04 -1.42 -57.81
CA MET A 1 48.61 -1.79 -57.85
C MET A 1 48.39 -2.99 -56.92
N LYS A 2 47.61 -2.82 -55.85
CA LYS A 2 46.62 -3.78 -55.28
C LYS A 2 46.22 -3.33 -53.86
N PHE A 3 44.92 -3.40 -53.60
CA PHE A 3 44.16 -2.62 -52.62
C PHE A 3 44.07 -3.26 -51.23
N LYS A 4 43.97 -2.37 -50.22
CA LYS A 4 43.09 -2.33 -49.02
C LYS A 4 42.75 -3.63 -48.27
N LEU A 5 42.89 -3.58 -46.94
CA LEU A 5 41.78 -3.77 -45.99
C LEU A 5 42.16 -3.26 -44.59
N VAL A 6 41.68 -2.09 -44.19
CA VAL A 6 41.67 -1.65 -42.78
C VAL A 6 40.47 -2.31 -42.14
N LYS A 7 40.68 -3.22 -41.18
CA LYS A 7 39.59 -3.93 -40.48
C LYS A 7 39.16 -3.15 -39.23
N LEU A 8 37.85 -2.92 -39.17
CA LEU A 8 37.08 -2.25 -38.13
C LEU A 8 37.17 -2.96 -36.77
N LEU A 9 37.10 -2.17 -35.69
CA LEU A 9 36.79 -2.58 -34.32
C LEU A 9 35.44 -3.30 -34.23
N PRO A 10 35.24 -4.11 -33.18
CA PRO A 10 34.07 -3.86 -32.34
C PRO A 10 34.42 -3.80 -30.85
N ILE A 11 33.93 -2.73 -30.22
CA ILE A 11 33.79 -2.53 -28.77
C ILE A 11 32.75 -3.53 -28.29
N ALA A 12 33.13 -4.50 -27.46
CA ALA A 12 32.19 -5.37 -26.76
C ALA A 12 31.84 -4.73 -25.41
N ALA A 13 30.72 -4.00 -25.39
CA ALA A 13 30.09 -3.54 -24.17
C ALA A 13 29.45 -4.73 -23.44
N VAL A 14 29.99 -5.12 -22.28
CA VAL A 14 29.33 -6.06 -21.37
C VAL A 14 28.36 -5.25 -20.51
N LEU A 15 27.14 -5.04 -21.02
CA LEU A 15 26.02 -4.53 -20.24
C LEU A 15 25.15 -5.72 -19.82
N SER A 16 25.66 -6.54 -18.90
CA SER A 16 24.92 -7.69 -18.39
C SER A 16 24.08 -7.26 -17.20
N GLY A 17 22.79 -7.09 -17.51
CA GLY A 17 21.64 -6.86 -16.65
C GLY A 17 21.82 -7.05 -15.14
N MET A 18 21.77 -5.93 -14.43
CA MET A 18 21.09 -5.90 -13.13
C MET A 18 19.60 -6.01 -13.41
N LEU A 19 19.11 -7.24 -13.61
CA LEU A 19 17.70 -7.54 -13.41
C LEU A 19 17.44 -7.31 -11.92
N ALA A 20 16.97 -6.13 -11.57
CA ALA A 20 16.29 -5.90 -10.32
C ALA A 20 15.09 -6.84 -10.32
N THR A 21 15.25 -8.03 -9.72
CA THR A 21 14.11 -8.86 -9.39
C THR A 21 13.34 -8.06 -8.35
N SER A 22 12.29 -7.37 -8.81
CA SER A 22 11.22 -6.90 -7.94
C SER A 22 10.75 -8.14 -7.21
N GLN A 23 11.18 -8.33 -5.95
CA GLN A 23 10.65 -9.42 -5.14
C GLN A 23 9.14 -9.18 -5.10
N SER A 24 8.38 -10.12 -5.65
CA SER A 24 6.94 -10.14 -5.42
C SER A 24 6.76 -10.17 -3.91
N ALA A 25 6.19 -9.10 -3.34
CA ALA A 25 5.82 -9.07 -1.94
C ALA A 25 4.76 -10.17 -1.75
N SER A 26 5.21 -11.36 -1.33
CA SER A 26 4.31 -12.41 -0.88
C SER A 26 3.55 -11.86 0.32
N ALA A 27 2.23 -11.91 0.27
CA ALA A 27 1.38 -11.61 1.41
C ALA A 27 1.88 -12.40 2.62
N ILE A 28 2.20 -11.71 3.71
CA ILE A 28 2.65 -12.34 4.95
C ILE A 28 1.37 -12.71 5.69
N THR A 29 0.98 -13.99 5.61
CA THR A 29 -0.13 -14.52 6.40
C THR A 29 0.09 -14.24 7.88
N GLY A 30 -0.90 -13.68 8.59
CA GLY A 30 -0.80 -13.42 10.03
C GLY A 30 -0.20 -12.07 10.40
N LEU A 31 0.22 -11.25 9.43
CA LEU A 31 0.77 -9.92 9.69
C LEU A 31 -0.35 -8.88 9.62
N ALA A 32 -0.50 -8.11 10.70
CA ALA A 32 -1.48 -7.03 10.78
C ALA A 32 -2.96 -7.46 10.67
N ASP A 33 -3.26 -8.75 10.84
CA ASP A 33 -4.62 -9.33 10.86
C ASP A 33 -5.57 -8.69 11.91
N HIS A 34 -5.01 -7.99 12.90
CA HIS A 34 -5.74 -7.40 14.02
C HIS A 34 -5.28 -5.98 14.30
N LYS A 35 -6.19 -5.16 14.84
CA LYS A 35 -5.90 -3.78 15.21
C LYS A 35 -4.74 -3.66 16.22
N GLU A 36 -4.64 -4.61 17.15
CA GLU A 36 -3.59 -4.66 18.17
C GLU A 36 -2.21 -4.98 17.58
N SER A 37 -2.17 -5.66 16.42
CA SER A 37 -0.96 -6.01 15.67
C SER A 37 -0.75 -5.12 14.44
N ALA A 38 -1.45 -3.98 14.36
CA ALA A 38 -1.40 -3.08 13.21
C ALA A 38 0.04 -2.69 12.85
N LEU A 39 0.36 -2.77 11.56
CA LEU A 39 1.69 -2.42 11.06
C LEU A 39 1.88 -0.90 11.04
N GLU A 40 2.94 -0.40 11.69
CA GLU A 40 3.28 1.02 11.61
C GLU A 40 3.72 1.39 10.20
N VAL A 41 3.08 2.42 9.63
CA VAL A 41 3.37 2.87 8.26
C VAL A 41 4.53 3.89 8.23
N LEU A 42 5.50 3.69 7.34
CA LEU A 42 6.66 4.58 7.14
C LEU A 42 6.60 5.34 5.79
N PRO A 43 6.66 6.69 5.78
CA PRO A 43 6.31 7.49 4.61
C PRO A 43 6.98 7.01 3.32
N GLY A 44 6.22 6.97 2.22
CA GLY A 44 6.69 6.49 0.92
C GLY A 44 6.55 4.99 0.70
N ASN A 45 6.07 4.23 1.70
CA ASN A 45 5.73 2.82 1.51
C ASN A 45 4.43 2.64 0.72
N HIS A 46 4.42 1.57 -0.07
CA HIS A 46 3.28 1.06 -0.80
C HIS A 46 3.16 -0.44 -0.48
N TYR A 47 1.98 -0.88 -0.09
CA TYR A 47 1.69 -2.27 0.28
C TYR A 47 0.87 -2.96 -0.79
N GLN A 48 1.38 -4.10 -1.28
CA GLN A 48 0.69 -4.95 -2.25
C GLN A 48 0.52 -6.35 -1.65
N TRP A 49 -0.50 -6.53 -0.82
CA TRP A 49 -0.79 -7.80 -0.15
C TRP A 49 -2.13 -8.37 -0.58
N LYS A 50 -2.56 -9.44 0.08
CA LYS A 50 -3.74 -10.23 -0.26
C LYS A 50 -4.59 -10.41 0.98
N LEU A 51 -5.89 -10.22 0.83
CA LEU A 51 -6.87 -10.72 1.78
C LEU A 51 -7.12 -12.20 1.47
N GLN A 52 -6.64 -13.08 2.35
CA GLN A 52 -6.56 -14.51 2.15
C GLN A 52 -7.85 -15.26 2.50
N THR A 53 -8.74 -14.63 3.27
CA THR A 53 -10.03 -15.20 3.66
C THR A 53 -11.14 -14.14 3.59
N ALA A 54 -12.40 -14.59 3.61
CA ALA A 54 -13.59 -13.72 3.60
C ALA A 54 -13.77 -12.88 4.88
N ILE A 55 -12.93 -13.08 5.89
CA ILE A 55 -12.93 -12.31 7.14
C ILE A 55 -11.54 -11.72 7.41
N ASP A 56 -10.67 -11.75 6.41
CA ASP A 56 -9.30 -11.26 6.55
C ASP A 56 -9.30 -9.73 6.53
N GLU A 57 -8.41 -9.16 7.34
CA GLU A 57 -8.32 -7.72 7.55
C GLU A 57 -6.88 -7.31 7.75
N ASP A 58 -6.41 -6.33 7.00
CA ASP A 58 -5.07 -5.78 7.21
C ASP A 58 -5.17 -4.42 7.92
N TRP A 59 -4.48 -4.31 9.05
CA TRP A 59 -4.46 -3.11 9.88
C TRP A 59 -3.14 -2.36 9.79
N PHE A 60 -3.22 -1.08 9.50
CA PHE A 60 -2.08 -0.17 9.42
C PHE A 60 -2.24 0.94 10.45
N LEU A 61 -1.13 1.41 11.01
CA LEU A 61 -1.12 2.45 12.04
C LEU A 61 -0.18 3.59 11.65
N TRP A 62 -0.70 4.81 11.72
CA TRP A 62 0.12 6.00 11.77
C TRP A 62 -0.14 6.77 13.07
N GLN A 63 0.91 7.31 13.68
CA GLN A 63 0.81 8.23 14.80
C GLN A 63 1.53 9.53 14.47
N ASN A 64 0.86 10.66 14.72
CA ASN A 64 1.54 11.94 14.67
C ASN A 64 2.49 12.07 15.86
N LYS A 65 3.79 11.86 15.61
CA LYS A 65 4.87 12.01 16.62
C LYS A 65 5.56 13.37 16.52
N THR A 66 5.11 14.27 15.64
CA THR A 66 5.69 15.61 15.47
C THR A 66 4.96 16.63 16.35
N ALA A 67 5.45 17.88 16.37
CA ALA A 67 4.78 18.99 17.06
C ALA A 67 3.75 19.70 16.18
N ASP A 68 3.73 19.40 14.88
CA ASP A 68 2.88 20.05 13.88
C ASP A 68 1.64 19.21 13.59
N LYS A 69 0.64 19.85 12.97
CA LYS A 69 -0.53 19.13 12.45
C LYS A 69 -0.18 18.56 11.09
N HIS A 70 -0.78 17.41 10.78
CA HIS A 70 -0.61 16.76 9.48
C HIS A 70 -1.94 16.37 8.87
N ASP A 71 -1.95 16.31 7.55
CA ASP A 71 -3.04 15.71 6.79
C ASP A 71 -2.62 14.30 6.37
N LEU A 72 -3.57 13.37 6.39
CA LEU A 72 -3.37 11.98 5.98
C LEU A 72 -4.30 11.67 4.82
N SER A 73 -3.73 11.12 3.76
CA SER A 73 -4.48 10.51 2.66
C SER A 73 -4.14 9.04 2.57
N ALA A 74 -5.14 8.20 2.33
CA ALA A 74 -4.98 6.77 2.11
C ALA A 74 -5.87 6.32 0.94
N SER A 75 -5.37 5.41 0.13
CA SER A 75 -6.08 4.87 -1.03
C SER A 75 -5.87 3.37 -1.12
N LEU A 76 -6.97 2.65 -1.35
CA LEU A 76 -7.02 1.20 -1.57
C LEU A 76 -7.57 0.95 -2.96
N THR A 77 -6.77 0.36 -3.84
CA THR A 77 -7.28 -0.16 -5.12
C THR A 77 -7.47 -1.66 -5.01
N SER A 78 -8.72 -2.08 -5.19
CA SER A 78 -9.09 -3.49 -5.16
C SER A 78 -8.55 -4.22 -6.41
N PRO A 79 -8.21 -5.52 -6.32
CA PRO A 79 -7.88 -6.32 -7.49
C PRO A 79 -9.04 -6.36 -8.50
N ILE A 80 -8.74 -6.61 -9.78
CA ILE A 80 -9.77 -6.72 -10.82
C ILE A 80 -10.79 -7.80 -10.46
N GLY A 81 -12.07 -7.43 -10.46
CA GLY A 81 -13.17 -8.34 -10.13
C GLY A 81 -13.29 -8.66 -8.64
N LYS A 82 -12.57 -7.92 -7.78
CA LYS A 82 -12.66 -7.99 -6.32
C LYS A 82 -13.08 -6.65 -5.75
N ASN A 83 -13.84 -6.66 -4.65
CA ASN A 83 -14.20 -5.47 -3.91
C ASN A 83 -13.74 -5.55 -2.45
N PHE A 84 -12.89 -4.62 -2.03
CA PHE A 84 -12.38 -4.51 -0.67
C PHE A 84 -12.72 -3.11 -0.15
N ASP A 85 -13.01 -3.00 1.15
CA ASP A 85 -13.34 -1.74 1.81
C ASP A 85 -12.13 -1.14 2.52
N LEU A 86 -12.08 0.20 2.56
CA LEU A 86 -11.14 0.97 3.35
C LEU A 86 -11.85 1.75 4.47
N GLU A 87 -11.37 1.62 5.70
CA GLU A 87 -11.90 2.28 6.89
C GLU A 87 -10.76 2.93 7.69
N ALA A 88 -11.01 4.08 8.32
CA ALA A 88 -10.08 4.74 9.23
C ALA A 88 -10.69 4.90 10.63
N HIS A 89 -9.98 4.41 11.65
CA HIS A 89 -10.26 4.72 13.04
C HIS A 89 -9.31 5.84 13.49
N TYR A 90 -9.82 7.06 13.47
CA TYR A 90 -9.11 8.25 13.94
C TYR A 90 -9.26 8.41 15.45
N VAL A 91 -8.17 8.21 16.18
CA VAL A 91 -8.10 8.23 17.64
C VAL A 91 -7.52 9.56 18.11
N THR A 92 -8.40 10.35 18.73
CA THR A 92 -8.06 11.61 19.41
C THR A 92 -7.95 11.38 20.91
N SER A 93 -7.52 12.40 21.66
CA SER A 93 -7.50 12.34 23.14
C SER A 93 -8.90 12.21 23.78
N GLN A 94 -9.97 12.59 23.07
CA GLN A 94 -11.34 12.55 23.60
C GLN A 94 -12.14 11.34 23.13
N LYS A 95 -11.90 10.87 21.89
CA LYS A 95 -12.72 9.82 21.26
C LYS A 95 -12.03 9.15 20.09
N THR A 96 -12.59 8.02 19.66
CA THR A 96 -12.32 7.43 18.34
C THR A 96 -13.46 7.77 17.38
N VAL A 97 -13.13 8.24 16.19
CA VAL A 97 -14.06 8.45 15.08
C VAL A 97 -13.75 7.42 14.01
N VAL A 98 -14.78 6.73 13.51
CA VAL A 98 -14.65 5.81 12.39
C VAL A 98 -15.13 6.50 11.12
N VAL A 99 -14.30 6.47 10.09
CA VAL A 99 -14.56 7.05 8.76
C VAL A 99 -14.46 5.93 7.74
N GLN A 100 -15.54 5.67 7.01
CA GLN A 100 -15.54 4.73 5.89
C GLN A 100 -15.17 5.49 4.62
N ALA A 101 -14.37 4.88 3.75
CA ALA A 101 -14.21 5.36 2.38
C ALA A 101 -15.54 5.22 1.62
N GLU A 102 -15.72 6.01 0.57
CA GLU A 102 -16.76 5.74 -0.43
C GLU A 102 -16.33 4.51 -1.25
N ASP A 103 -17.20 3.50 -1.32
CA ASP A 103 -17.01 2.28 -2.10
C ASP A 103 -17.34 2.54 -3.57
N HIS A 104 -16.34 2.41 -4.43
CA HIS A 104 -16.49 2.61 -5.87
C HIS A 104 -16.72 1.30 -6.64
N GLY A 105 -16.77 0.17 -5.94
CA GLY A 105 -17.05 -1.16 -6.46
C GLY A 105 -15.82 -1.92 -6.98
N PRO A 106 -16.05 -3.10 -7.57
CA PRO A 106 -14.97 -4.04 -7.87
C PRO A 106 -13.86 -3.49 -8.78
N GLY A 107 -12.60 -3.70 -8.36
CA GLY A 107 -11.42 -3.26 -9.09
C GLY A 107 -11.21 -1.74 -9.12
N LYS A 108 -11.94 -0.98 -8.30
CA LYS A 108 -11.81 0.48 -8.19
C LYS A 108 -11.01 0.87 -6.95
N THR A 109 -10.78 2.18 -6.85
CA THR A 109 -9.99 2.78 -5.78
C THR A 109 -10.91 3.49 -4.80
N ASP A 110 -10.84 3.08 -3.55
CA ASP A 110 -11.47 3.74 -2.41
C ASP A 110 -10.44 4.63 -1.72
N SER A 111 -10.86 5.76 -1.18
CA SER A 111 -9.93 6.73 -0.59
C SER A 111 -10.48 7.45 0.63
N ILE A 112 -9.59 7.74 1.57
CA ILE A 112 -9.85 8.52 2.78
C ILE A 112 -8.90 9.70 2.82
N HIS A 113 -9.44 10.86 3.20
CA HIS A 113 -8.66 12.05 3.52
C HIS A 113 -9.05 12.57 4.91
N LEU A 114 -8.08 12.64 5.82
CA LEU A 114 -8.22 13.20 7.16
C LEU A 114 -7.34 14.43 7.28
N THR A 115 -7.89 15.51 7.85
CA THR A 115 -7.17 16.78 7.97
C THR A 115 -6.89 17.14 9.42
N ALA A 116 -5.84 17.94 9.61
CA ALA A 116 -5.48 18.57 10.86
C ALA A 116 -5.29 17.60 12.04
N ILE A 117 -4.65 16.46 11.81
CA ILE A 117 -4.34 15.47 12.84
C ILE A 117 -3.33 16.05 13.82
N GLN A 118 -3.70 16.17 15.10
CA GLN A 118 -2.89 16.83 16.12
C GLN A 118 -1.70 15.96 16.58
N PRO A 119 -0.66 16.57 17.15
CA PRO A 119 0.41 15.86 17.87
C PRO A 119 -0.13 14.83 18.85
N GLY A 120 0.41 13.61 18.78
CA GLY A 120 0.07 12.48 19.63
C GLY A 120 -1.11 11.63 19.17
N GLU A 121 -1.95 12.14 18.26
CA GLU A 121 -3.12 11.42 17.74
C GLU A 121 -2.74 10.30 16.77
N LYS A 122 -3.63 9.32 16.64
CA LYS A 122 -3.37 8.08 15.89
C LYS A 122 -4.46 7.85 14.84
N VAL A 123 -4.08 7.28 13.71
CA VAL A 123 -5.00 6.78 12.70
C VAL A 123 -4.70 5.31 12.47
N TYR A 124 -5.69 4.46 12.71
CA TYR A 124 -5.63 3.08 12.24
C TYR A 124 -6.39 2.99 10.93
N LEU A 125 -5.77 2.45 9.89
CA LEU A 125 -6.40 2.17 8.61
C LEU A 125 -6.67 0.67 8.56
N ARG A 126 -7.89 0.29 8.23
CA ARG A 126 -8.36 -1.09 8.15
C ARG A 126 -8.78 -1.36 6.72
N LEU A 127 -8.16 -2.36 6.11
CA LEU A 127 -8.53 -2.90 4.81
C LEU A 127 -9.24 -4.22 5.07
N LYS A 128 -10.40 -4.45 4.47
CA LYS A 128 -11.19 -5.67 4.69
C LYS A 128 -11.90 -6.08 3.41
N SER A 129 -12.31 -7.34 3.33
CA SER A 129 -13.15 -7.82 2.23
C SER A 129 -14.53 -7.17 2.27
N HIS A 130 -15.04 -6.68 1.13
CA HIS A 130 -16.42 -6.24 1.01
C HIS A 130 -17.33 -7.46 0.83
N ASP A 131 -18.30 -7.66 1.73
CA ASP A 131 -19.22 -8.81 1.70
C ASP A 131 -18.52 -10.19 1.56
N GLY A 132 -17.32 -10.30 2.11
CA GLY A 132 -16.51 -11.52 2.06
C GLY A 132 -15.86 -11.78 0.69
N ASP A 133 -15.71 -10.77 -0.16
CA ASP A 133 -14.96 -10.87 -1.40
C ASP A 133 -13.44 -10.79 -1.11
N TYR A 134 -12.72 -11.89 -1.36
CA TYR A 134 -11.28 -12.04 -1.07
C TYR A 134 -10.53 -12.70 -2.22
N SER A 135 -9.20 -12.66 -2.20
CA SER A 135 -8.36 -13.31 -3.21
C SER A 135 -7.03 -13.80 -2.65
N THR A 136 -6.80 -15.10 -2.72
CA THR A 136 -5.52 -15.72 -2.34
C THR A 136 -4.43 -15.57 -3.42
N THR A 137 -4.79 -15.08 -4.60
CA THR A 137 -3.90 -14.98 -5.76
C THR A 137 -3.63 -13.56 -6.22
N SER A 138 -4.56 -12.63 -5.97
CA SER A 138 -4.47 -11.25 -6.47
C SER A 138 -4.24 -10.26 -5.33
N ASN A 139 -3.26 -9.37 -5.52
CA ASN A 139 -2.94 -8.35 -4.54
C ASN A 139 -3.85 -7.13 -4.69
N TYR A 140 -4.18 -6.48 -3.57
CA TYR A 140 -4.61 -5.08 -3.61
C TYR A 140 -3.40 -4.16 -3.79
N ASP A 141 -3.67 -2.88 -4.03
CA ASP A 141 -2.67 -1.81 -4.04
C ASP A 141 -3.09 -0.76 -2.99
N PHE A 142 -2.30 -0.65 -1.92
CA PHE A 142 -2.56 0.25 -0.81
C PHE A 142 -1.45 1.29 -0.66
N THR A 143 -1.84 2.55 -0.81
CA THR A 143 -0.94 3.70 -0.69
C THR A 143 -1.44 4.65 0.37
N TYR A 144 -0.51 5.39 0.95
CA TYR A 144 -0.85 6.43 1.91
C TYR A 144 0.21 7.54 1.87
N SER A 145 -0.19 8.73 2.29
CA SER A 145 0.64 9.94 2.30
C SER A 145 0.35 10.77 3.55
N ILE A 146 1.41 11.31 4.14
CA ILE A 146 1.35 12.29 5.22
C ILE A 146 1.88 13.61 4.67
N GLN A 147 1.13 14.69 4.87
CA GLN A 147 1.48 16.04 4.44
C GLN A 147 1.63 16.96 5.65
#